data_AF-A0A943I3H8-F1
#
_entry.id   AF-A0A943I3H8-F1
#
_cell.length_a   1.000
_cell.length_b   1.000
_cell.length_c   1.000
_cell.angle_alpha   90.00
_cell.angle_beta   90.00
_cell.angle_gamma   90.00
#
_symmetry.space_group_name_H-M   'P 1'
#
loop_
_entity.id
_entity.type
_entity.pdbx_description
1 polymer ?
#
loop_
_entity_poly.entity_id
_entity_poly.type
_entity_poly.pdbx_seq_one_letter_code
_entity_poly.pdbx_strand_id
1 'polypeptide(L)'
;MAKKSLKLSKNAIILMYSVILITLVVLVFIIMKYDDKKIEKPEVDSEQLSSLVVENQVLKVELVDLISDKNYHKGYQEITMDIQKGEEILGYKIDKKQNLKKIMQLLPPDDQSPLLNNNSEKATHEAYVLVLVGDIALYKDNEGNEMYRIVNAKIDYYKQSLLLEEEYNSVYIASIDGRKEKMVKFNEYKKALSSVDTYMTMLQW
;
A
#
# COMPACT_ATOMS: atom_id res chain seq x y z
N MET A 1 39.10 65.32 47.61
CA MET A 1 37.69 64.85 47.60
C MET A 1 37.65 63.41 48.09
N ALA A 2 37.06 63.14 49.26
CA ALA A 2 36.94 61.77 49.78
C ALA A 2 35.71 61.10 49.15
N LYS A 3 35.92 59.96 48.48
CA LYS A 3 34.88 59.17 47.81
C LYS A 3 34.01 58.50 48.88
N LYS A 4 32.76 58.94 49.04
CA LYS A 4 31.81 58.41 50.01
C LYS A 4 31.48 56.95 49.65
N SER A 5 31.85 55.98 50.50
CA SER A 5 31.53 54.57 50.26
C SER A 5 30.02 54.36 50.39
N LEU A 6 29.35 54.02 49.29
CA LEU A 6 27.95 53.59 49.29
C LEU A 6 27.86 52.24 50.01
N LYS A 7 27.45 52.24 51.27
CA LYS A 7 27.05 51.02 51.99
C LYS A 7 25.57 50.77 51.70
N LEU A 8 25.24 49.58 51.19
CA LEU A 8 23.86 49.16 51.02
C LEU A 8 23.13 49.21 52.37
N SER A 9 21.89 49.71 52.36
CA SER A 9 21.05 49.68 53.55
C SER A 9 20.70 48.22 53.90
N LYS A 10 20.51 47.92 55.20
CA LYS A 10 20.14 46.57 55.65
C LYS A 10 18.89 46.04 54.92
N ASN A 11 17.95 46.93 54.61
CA ASN A 11 16.73 46.59 53.87
C ASN A 11 17.02 46.18 52.41
N ALA A 12 18.00 46.81 51.75
CA ALA A 12 18.42 46.44 50.40
C ALA A 12 19.11 45.06 50.37
N ILE A 13 19.86 44.72 51.42
CA ILE A 13 20.49 43.40 51.56
C ILE A 13 19.42 42.32 51.77
N ILE A 14 18.42 42.57 52.62
CA ILE A 14 17.30 41.64 52.86
C ILE A 14 16.49 41.41 51.58
N LEU A 15 16.24 42.47 50.81
CA LEU A 15 15.54 42.38 49.51
C LEU A 15 16.32 41.56 48.48
N MET A 16 17.66 41.66 48.49
CA MET A 16 18.49 40.88 47.58
C MET A 16 18.44 39.37 47.94
N TYR A 17 18.50 39.04 49.22
CA TYR A 17 18.37 37.65 49.68
C TYR A 17 16.97 37.07 49.41
N SER A 18 15.91 37.86 49.55
CA SER A 18 14.55 37.38 49.24
C SER A 18 14.36 37.09 47.75
N VAL A 19 14.90 37.93 46.86
CA VAL A 19 14.86 37.70 45.41
C VAL A 19 15.65 36.45 45.02
N ILE A 20 16.82 36.22 45.63
CA ILE A 20 17.62 35.00 45.40
C ILE A 20 16.85 33.76 45.87
N LEU A 21 16.19 33.83 47.03
CA LEU A 21 15.40 32.71 47.54
C LEU A 21 14.22 32.38 46.61
N ILE A 22 13.49 33.40 46.16
CA ILE A 22 12.33 33.24 45.27
C ILE A 22 12.77 32.63 43.93
N THR A 23 13.86 33.12 43.35
CA THR A 23 14.38 32.59 42.09
C THR A 23 14.81 31.13 42.24
N LEU A 24 15.42 30.74 43.36
CA LEU A 24 15.81 29.36 43.63
C LEU A 24 14.60 28.43 43.78
N VAL A 25 13.54 28.87 44.47
CA VAL A 25 12.27 28.12 44.60
C VAL A 25 11.58 27.93 43.24
N VAL A 26 11.54 28.98 42.41
CA VAL A 26 10.97 28.89 41.05
C VAL A 26 11.76 27.92 40.18
N LEU A 27 13.08 27.89 40.30
CA LEU A 27 13.95 27.01 39.51
C LEU A 27 13.74 25.53 39.90
N VAL A 28 13.63 25.23 41.21
CA VAL A 28 13.27 23.89 41.70
C VAL A 28 11.88 23.49 41.22
N PHE A 29 10.90 24.40 41.26
CA PHE A 29 9.55 24.12 40.78
C PHE A 29 9.52 23.81 39.28
N ILE A 30 10.29 24.54 38.45
CA ILE A 30 10.40 24.27 37.01
C ILE A 30 11.03 22.90 36.76
N ILE A 31 12.10 22.56 37.48
CA ILE A 31 12.77 21.24 37.36
C ILE A 31 11.81 20.13 37.76
N MET A 32 11.15 20.22 38.92
CA MET A 32 10.18 19.23 39.38
C MET A 32 9.00 19.08 38.41
N LYS A 33 8.50 20.18 37.83
CA LYS A 33 7.39 20.12 36.86
C LYS A 33 7.80 19.56 35.49
N TYR A 34 9.10 19.57 35.17
CA TYR A 34 9.64 18.99 33.94
C TYR A 34 10.05 17.52 34.09
N ASP A 35 10.32 17.06 35.31
CA ASP A 35 10.68 15.65 35.60
C ASP A 35 9.46 14.70 35.46
N ASP A 36 8.24 15.21 35.71
CA ASP A 36 6.99 14.46 35.52
C ASP A 36 6.56 14.30 34.06
N LYS A 37 7.22 15.00 33.12
CA LYS A 37 7.10 14.65 31.70
C LYS A 37 7.95 13.43 31.46
N LYS A 38 7.40 12.24 31.78
CA LYS A 38 7.85 10.99 31.19
C LYS A 38 7.98 11.23 29.69
N ILE A 39 9.22 11.33 29.24
CA ILE A 39 9.54 11.17 27.83
C ILE A 39 9.08 9.75 27.54
N GLU A 40 7.90 9.60 26.95
CA GLU A 40 7.51 8.36 26.30
C GLU A 40 8.64 8.09 25.30
N LYS A 41 9.55 7.18 25.69
CA LYS A 41 10.46 6.61 24.71
C LYS A 41 9.55 6.05 23.63
N PRO A 42 9.74 6.41 22.35
CA PRO A 42 9.01 5.73 21.30
C PRO A 42 9.24 4.25 21.52
N GLU A 43 8.16 3.49 21.65
CA GLU A 43 8.17 2.04 21.72
C GLU A 43 8.90 1.60 20.44
N VAL A 44 10.18 1.21 20.60
CA VAL A 44 10.94 0.66 19.48
C VAL A 44 10.38 -0.74 19.33
N ASP A 45 9.43 -0.90 18.43
CA ASP A 45 9.05 -2.20 17.87
C ASP A 45 10.33 -2.83 17.33
N SER A 46 11.02 -3.64 18.14
CA SER A 46 12.27 -4.29 17.76
C SER A 46 11.98 -5.57 16.99
N GLU A 47 11.12 -5.43 16.00
CA GLU A 47 10.90 -6.43 14.98
C GLU A 47 12.15 -6.52 14.12
N GLN A 48 12.73 -7.71 14.04
CA GLN A 48 13.91 -7.94 13.23
C GLN A 48 13.52 -8.73 11.98
N LEU A 49 14.00 -8.25 10.83
CA LEU A 49 13.92 -9.00 9.59
C LEU A 49 14.73 -10.29 9.75
N SER A 50 14.05 -11.44 9.64
CA SER A 50 14.67 -12.76 9.76
C SER A 50 15.11 -13.27 8.38
N SER A 51 14.23 -13.26 7.39
CA SER A 51 14.51 -13.78 6.05
C SER A 51 13.48 -13.33 5.02
N LEU A 52 13.82 -13.44 3.72
CA LEU A 52 12.83 -13.48 2.64
C LEU A 52 12.38 -14.94 2.46
N VAL A 53 11.08 -15.17 2.45
CA VAL A 53 10.48 -16.51 2.24
C VAL A 53 9.91 -16.66 0.84
N VAL A 54 9.61 -15.53 0.18
CA VAL A 54 9.25 -15.45 -1.23
C VAL A 54 9.95 -14.24 -1.83
N GLU A 55 10.52 -14.38 -3.03
CA GLU A 55 11.27 -13.32 -3.71
C GLU A 55 10.70 -13.08 -5.12
N ASN A 56 10.36 -11.82 -5.41
CA ASN A 56 9.94 -11.29 -6.70
C ASN A 56 8.88 -12.15 -7.42
N GLN A 57 7.83 -12.53 -6.70
CA GLN A 57 6.74 -13.34 -7.24
C GLN A 57 5.46 -12.53 -7.44
N VAL A 58 4.57 -13.03 -8.29
CA VAL A 58 3.19 -12.55 -8.36
C VAL A 58 2.46 -13.00 -7.09
N LEU A 59 2.06 -12.04 -6.28
CA LEU A 59 1.46 -12.25 -4.96
C LEU A 59 -0.07 -12.21 -5.02
N LYS A 60 -0.64 -11.32 -5.84
CA LYS A 60 -2.10 -11.14 -5.95
C LYS A 60 -2.47 -10.60 -7.32
N VAL A 61 -3.64 -11.01 -7.81
CA VAL A 61 -4.22 -10.54 -9.06
C VAL A 61 -5.66 -10.12 -8.79
N GLU A 62 -6.08 -9.00 -9.37
CA GLU A 62 -7.43 -8.47 -9.20
C GLU A 62 -7.95 -7.85 -10.51
N LEU A 63 -9.13 -8.28 -10.94
CA LEU A 63 -9.87 -7.61 -12.01
C LEU A 63 -10.42 -6.27 -11.46
N VAL A 64 -9.96 -5.17 -12.03
CA VAL A 64 -10.42 -3.82 -11.68
C VAL A 64 -11.79 -3.57 -12.30
N ASP A 65 -11.88 -3.66 -13.62
CA ASP A 65 -13.11 -3.39 -14.35
C ASP A 65 -13.05 -3.93 -15.80
N LEU A 66 -14.20 -3.94 -16.44
CA LEU A 66 -14.41 -4.22 -17.86
C LEU A 66 -14.87 -2.93 -18.55
N ILE A 67 -14.00 -2.34 -19.35
CA ILE A 67 -14.18 -1.00 -19.89
C ILE A 67 -14.54 -1.06 -21.36
N SER A 68 -15.62 -0.39 -21.72
CA SER A 68 -16.16 -0.24 -23.08
C SER A 68 -16.35 1.24 -23.40
N ASP A 69 -16.71 1.52 -24.65
CA ASP A 69 -17.05 2.87 -25.09
C ASP A 69 -18.25 3.49 -24.33
N LYS A 70 -19.03 2.67 -23.60
CA LYS A 70 -20.22 3.11 -22.88
C LYS A 70 -19.95 3.50 -21.42
N ASN A 71 -18.88 2.99 -20.79
CA ASN A 71 -18.63 3.15 -19.34
C ASN A 71 -17.24 3.71 -18.99
N TYR A 72 -16.44 4.12 -19.98
CA TYR A 72 -15.10 4.65 -19.73
C TYR A 72 -15.07 6.11 -19.26
N HIS A 73 -13.97 6.45 -18.58
CA HIS A 73 -13.64 7.83 -18.20
C HIS A 73 -12.25 8.19 -18.75
N LYS A 74 -12.13 9.34 -19.41
CA LYS A 74 -10.85 9.80 -20.00
C LYS A 74 -9.80 10.20 -18.96
N GLY A 75 -10.20 10.44 -17.72
CA GLY A 75 -9.32 10.90 -16.65
C GLY A 75 -8.41 9.81 -16.10
N TYR A 76 -7.26 10.22 -15.56
CA TYR A 76 -6.48 9.35 -14.68
C TYR A 76 -7.26 9.13 -13.38
N GLN A 77 -7.18 7.91 -12.87
CA GLN A 77 -7.77 7.54 -11.59
C GLN A 77 -6.78 6.73 -10.75
N GLU A 78 -6.91 6.89 -9.44
CA GLU A 78 -6.17 6.12 -8.45
C GLU A 78 -6.92 4.82 -8.18
N ILE A 79 -6.33 3.70 -8.58
CA ILE A 79 -6.81 2.36 -8.26
C ILE A 79 -6.00 1.84 -7.08
N THR A 80 -6.67 1.26 -6.09
CA THR A 80 -6.05 0.70 -4.90
C THR A 80 -6.23 -0.81 -4.89
N MET A 81 -5.15 -1.54 -4.60
CA MET A 81 -5.21 -2.96 -4.23
C MET A 81 -4.95 -3.07 -2.73
N ASP A 82 -5.92 -3.63 -2.02
CA ASP A 82 -5.86 -3.81 -0.58
C ASP A 82 -5.43 -5.24 -0.23
N ILE A 83 -4.51 -5.35 0.73
CA ILE A 83 -4.13 -6.59 1.39
C ILE A 83 -4.63 -6.51 2.82
N GLN A 84 -5.50 -7.43 3.22
CA GLN A 84 -6.05 -7.44 4.57
C GLN A 84 -5.09 -8.14 5.55
N LYS A 85 -5.15 -7.73 6.83
CA LYS A 85 -4.50 -8.51 7.89
C LYS A 85 -5.13 -9.90 7.96
N GLY A 86 -4.28 -10.92 8.00
CA GLY A 86 -4.68 -12.33 8.00
C GLY A 86 -4.99 -12.90 6.62
N GLU A 87 -4.90 -12.10 5.55
CA GLU A 87 -5.04 -12.59 4.18
C GLU A 87 -3.92 -13.61 3.88
N GLU A 88 -4.30 -14.75 3.31
CA GLU A 88 -3.36 -15.83 2.96
C GLU A 88 -2.89 -15.65 1.51
N ILE A 89 -1.58 -15.48 1.35
CA ILE A 89 -0.93 -15.25 0.05
C ILE A 89 0.22 -16.25 -0.08
N LEU A 90 0.15 -17.12 -1.10
CA LEU A 90 1.11 -18.21 -1.33
C LEU A 90 1.34 -19.07 -0.07
N GLY A 91 0.30 -19.27 0.75
CA GLY A 91 0.36 -20.04 2.00
C GLY A 91 0.83 -19.25 3.24
N TYR A 92 1.14 -17.95 3.11
CA TYR A 92 1.57 -17.11 4.23
C TYR A 92 0.47 -16.13 4.65
N LYS A 93 0.18 -16.07 5.97
CA LYS A 93 -0.78 -15.11 6.53
C LYS A 93 -0.13 -13.76 6.76
N ILE A 94 -0.56 -12.74 6.02
CA ILE A 94 0.03 -11.40 6.10
C ILE A 94 -0.40 -10.70 7.38
N ASP A 95 0.55 -10.26 8.19
CA ASP A 95 0.27 -9.72 9.53
C ASP A 95 -0.25 -8.28 9.53
N LYS A 96 -0.08 -7.54 8.43
CA LYS A 96 -0.43 -6.12 8.36
C LYS A 96 -1.30 -5.80 7.15
N LYS A 97 -2.29 -4.93 7.38
CA LYS A 97 -3.04 -4.32 6.28
C LYS A 97 -2.10 -3.45 5.43
N GLN A 98 -2.13 -3.63 4.12
CA GLN A 98 -1.37 -2.81 3.18
C GLN A 98 -2.28 -2.32 2.06
N ASN A 99 -2.12 -1.06 1.67
CA ASN A 99 -2.86 -0.47 0.56
C ASN A 99 -1.83 -0.02 -0.46
N LEU A 100 -1.83 -0.66 -1.63
CA LEU A 100 -0.96 -0.30 -2.73
C LEU A 100 -1.77 0.45 -3.78
N LYS A 101 -1.20 1.51 -4.35
CA LYS A 101 -1.91 2.42 -5.25
C LYS A 101 -1.26 2.46 -6.63
N LYS A 102 -2.08 2.55 -7.67
CA LYS A 102 -1.66 2.77 -9.05
C LYS A 102 -2.52 3.85 -9.69
N ILE A 103 -1.88 4.86 -10.25
CA ILE A 103 -2.56 5.84 -11.10
C ILE A 103 -2.54 5.33 -12.54
N MET A 104 -3.72 5.26 -13.17
CA MET A 104 -3.90 4.76 -14.54
C MET A 104 -5.17 5.31 -15.21
N GLN A 105 -5.24 5.21 -16.54
CA GLN A 105 -6.44 5.50 -17.32
C GLN A 105 -7.09 4.18 -17.75
N LEU A 106 -8.40 4.10 -17.53
CA LEU A 106 -9.24 2.98 -17.94
C LEU A 106 -9.98 3.40 -19.22
N LEU A 107 -9.42 2.99 -20.36
CA LEU A 107 -9.87 3.34 -21.70
C LEU A 107 -10.49 2.12 -22.38
N PRO A 108 -11.43 2.34 -23.30
CA PRO A 108 -12.00 1.26 -24.11
C PRO A 108 -10.95 0.71 -25.10
N PRO A 109 -11.27 -0.40 -25.80
CA PRO A 109 -10.42 -0.90 -26.86
C PRO A 109 -10.13 0.18 -27.91
N ASP A 110 -8.92 0.16 -28.45
CA ASP A 110 -8.52 1.06 -29.53
C ASP A 110 -8.32 0.29 -30.84
N ASP A 111 -7.96 0.99 -31.92
CA ASP A 111 -7.75 0.36 -33.23
C ASP A 111 -6.55 -0.60 -33.27
N GLN A 112 -5.71 -0.63 -32.23
CA GLN A 112 -4.61 -1.59 -32.08
C GLN A 112 -5.01 -2.82 -31.26
N SER A 113 -6.16 -2.81 -30.59
CA SER A 113 -6.68 -3.98 -29.89
C SER A 113 -6.85 -5.15 -30.87
N PRO A 114 -6.50 -6.39 -30.47
CA PRO A 114 -6.62 -7.55 -31.33
C PRO A 114 -8.06 -7.75 -31.79
N LEU A 115 -8.19 -8.17 -33.04
CA LEU A 115 -9.45 -8.70 -33.55
C LEU A 115 -9.75 -10.03 -32.84
N LEU A 116 -11.03 -10.32 -32.70
CA LEU A 116 -11.55 -11.47 -31.99
C LEU A 116 -12.52 -12.26 -32.88
N ASN A 117 -12.62 -13.55 -32.58
CA ASN A 117 -13.49 -14.57 -33.17
C ASN A 117 -13.27 -14.91 -34.67
N ASN A 118 -12.05 -15.28 -35.12
CA ASN A 118 -11.66 -15.82 -36.45
C ASN A 118 -12.21 -15.06 -37.70
N ASN A 119 -12.99 -14.01 -37.51
CA ASN A 119 -13.89 -13.34 -38.43
C ASN A 119 -13.83 -11.82 -38.29
N SER A 120 -12.78 -11.28 -37.64
CA SER A 120 -12.43 -9.85 -37.70
C SER A 120 -13.29 -8.92 -36.84
N GLU A 121 -13.99 -9.42 -35.82
CA GLU A 121 -14.74 -8.53 -34.93
C GLU A 121 -13.79 -7.77 -33.99
N LYS A 122 -14.06 -6.47 -33.81
CA LYS A 122 -13.25 -5.66 -32.90
C LYS A 122 -13.63 -5.97 -31.45
N ALA A 123 -12.64 -5.91 -30.57
CA ALA A 123 -12.90 -5.95 -29.15
C ALA A 123 -13.91 -4.87 -28.73
N THR A 124 -14.83 -5.25 -27.85
CA THR A 124 -15.85 -4.33 -27.30
C THR A 124 -15.52 -3.88 -25.89
N HIS A 125 -14.66 -4.63 -25.19
CA HIS A 125 -14.25 -4.35 -23.82
C HIS A 125 -12.74 -4.57 -23.61
N GLU A 126 -12.15 -3.80 -22.71
CA GLU A 126 -10.82 -4.06 -22.12
C GLU A 126 -11.00 -4.51 -20.67
N ALA A 127 -10.50 -5.70 -20.33
CA ALA A 127 -10.31 -6.09 -18.95
C ALA A 127 -9.01 -5.51 -18.41
N TYR A 128 -9.13 -4.75 -17.33
CA TYR A 128 -7.98 -4.23 -16.60
C TYR A 128 -7.70 -5.07 -15.38
N VAL A 129 -6.53 -5.70 -15.37
CA VAL A 129 -6.12 -6.63 -14.32
C VAL A 129 -4.91 -6.05 -13.60
N LEU A 130 -5.02 -5.80 -12.30
CA LEU A 130 -3.88 -5.44 -11.46
C LEU A 130 -3.14 -6.68 -11.02
N VAL A 131 -1.82 -6.56 -10.98
CA VAL A 131 -0.91 -7.64 -10.57
C VAL A 131 0.08 -7.07 -9.55
N LEU A 132 0.01 -7.61 -8.34
CA LEU A 132 0.96 -7.32 -7.28
C LEU A 132 2.17 -8.25 -7.42
N VAL A 133 3.35 -7.67 -7.61
CA VAL A 133 4.62 -8.39 -7.62
C VAL A 133 5.47 -7.90 -6.45
N GLY A 134 6.06 -8.80 -5.68
CA GLY A 134 6.92 -8.43 -4.56
C GLY A 134 7.49 -9.61 -3.82
N ASP A 135 8.03 -9.33 -2.65
CA ASP A 135 8.63 -10.31 -1.75
C ASP A 135 7.71 -10.53 -0.54
N ILE A 136 7.84 -11.70 0.11
CA ILE A 136 7.29 -11.93 1.44
C ILE A 136 8.48 -12.08 2.39
N ALA A 137 8.54 -11.20 3.38
CA ALA A 137 9.54 -11.19 4.44
C ALA A 137 8.97 -11.76 5.74
N LEU A 138 9.77 -12.59 6.41
CA LEU A 138 9.54 -13.04 7.77
C LEU A 138 10.23 -12.08 8.75
N TYR A 139 9.45 -11.51 9.65
CA TYR A 139 9.92 -10.77 10.82
C TYR A 139 9.72 -11.60 12.08
N LYS A 140 10.60 -11.40 13.06
CA LYS A 140 10.43 -11.95 14.41
C LYS A 140 10.39 -10.81 15.41
N ASP A 141 9.44 -10.87 16.33
CA ASP A 141 9.43 -10.00 17.50
C ASP A 141 10.41 -10.52 18.58
N ASN A 142 10.47 -9.80 19.70
CA ASN A 142 11.33 -10.17 20.83
C ASN A 142 10.93 -11.49 21.52
N GLU A 143 9.68 -11.91 21.34
CA GLU A 143 9.13 -13.15 21.92
C GLU A 143 9.34 -14.34 20.97
N GLY A 144 9.82 -14.09 19.75
CA GLY A 144 10.05 -15.09 18.72
C GLY A 144 8.81 -15.39 17.86
N ASN A 145 7.74 -14.60 17.97
CA ASN A 145 6.56 -14.76 17.14
C ASN A 145 6.88 -14.35 15.69
N GLU A 146 6.37 -15.14 14.75
CA GLU A 146 6.60 -14.95 13.31
C GLU A 146 5.54 -14.05 12.69
N MET A 147 5.99 -13.05 11.93
CA MET A 147 5.13 -12.10 11.23
C MET A 147 5.52 -12.00 9.76
N TYR A 148 4.60 -12.35 8.86
CA TYR A 148 4.83 -12.27 7.42
C TYR A 148 4.34 -10.94 6.88
N ARG A 149 5.17 -10.28 6.07
CA ARG A 149 4.84 -9.00 5.44
C ARG A 149 5.27 -8.98 3.99
N ILE A 150 4.41 -8.41 3.16
CA ILE A 150 4.79 -8.07 1.78
C ILE A 150 5.75 -6.88 1.84
N VAL A 151 6.89 -7.01 1.15
CA VAL A 151 7.91 -5.96 1.03
C VAL A 151 8.38 -5.87 -0.43
N ASN A 152 9.06 -4.77 -0.78
CA ASN A 152 9.55 -4.50 -2.15
C ASN A 152 8.47 -4.66 -3.23
N ALA A 153 7.21 -4.37 -2.88
CA ALA A 153 6.09 -4.63 -3.76
C ALA A 153 5.86 -3.50 -4.76
N LYS A 154 5.45 -3.89 -5.97
CA LYS A 154 4.97 -3.02 -7.03
C LYS A 154 3.64 -3.53 -7.55
N ILE A 155 2.78 -2.59 -7.97
CA ILE A 155 1.61 -2.91 -8.78
C ILE A 155 1.97 -2.67 -10.24
N ASP A 156 1.86 -3.73 -11.03
CA ASP A 156 1.74 -3.65 -12.49
C ASP A 156 0.28 -3.88 -12.90
N TYR A 157 -0.02 -3.63 -14.17
CA TYR A 157 -1.33 -3.94 -14.72
C TYR A 157 -1.21 -4.49 -16.13
N TYR A 158 -2.16 -5.34 -16.48
CA TYR A 158 -2.31 -5.88 -17.82
C TYR A 158 -3.69 -5.52 -18.35
N LYS A 159 -3.75 -5.32 -19.67
CA LYS A 159 -4.98 -5.14 -20.41
C LYS A 159 -5.21 -6.38 -21.24
N GLN A 160 -6.44 -6.84 -21.28
CA GLN A 160 -6.86 -7.91 -22.16
C GLN A 160 -8.10 -7.45 -22.92
N SER A 161 -8.00 -7.38 -24.24
CA SER A 161 -9.13 -7.06 -25.10
C SER A 161 -10.07 -8.25 -25.21
N LEU A 162 -11.36 -7.96 -25.21
CA LEU A 162 -12.45 -8.93 -25.09
C LEU A 162 -13.61 -8.57 -26.01
N LEU A 163 -14.31 -9.61 -26.46
CA LEU A 163 -15.62 -9.52 -27.09
C LEU A 163 -16.62 -10.22 -26.18
N LEU A 164 -17.51 -9.44 -25.56
CA LEU A 164 -18.59 -9.97 -24.75
C LEU A 164 -19.75 -10.41 -25.64
N GLU A 165 -20.10 -11.68 -25.53
CA GLU A 165 -21.26 -12.29 -26.17
C GLU A 165 -22.38 -12.42 -25.13
N GLU A 166 -23.22 -11.39 -25.05
CA GLU A 166 -24.31 -11.34 -24.06
C GLU A 166 -25.29 -12.51 -24.21
N GLU A 167 -25.61 -12.91 -25.45
CA GLU A 167 -26.54 -14.01 -25.74
C GLU A 167 -26.06 -15.36 -25.17
N TYR A 168 -24.73 -15.56 -25.12
CA TYR A 168 -24.13 -16.83 -24.70
C TYR A 168 -23.52 -16.77 -23.30
N ASN A 169 -23.62 -15.64 -22.61
CA ASN A 169 -22.95 -15.34 -21.33
C ASN A 169 -21.47 -15.76 -21.37
N SER A 170 -20.80 -15.37 -22.46
CA SER A 170 -19.45 -15.82 -22.78
C SER A 170 -18.60 -14.65 -23.26
N VAL A 171 -17.29 -14.87 -23.23
CA VAL A 171 -16.31 -13.88 -23.67
C VAL A 171 -15.30 -14.56 -24.59
N TYR A 172 -15.02 -13.92 -25.72
CA TYR A 172 -13.89 -14.28 -26.55
C TYR A 172 -12.66 -13.51 -26.08
N ILE A 173 -11.58 -14.24 -25.89
CA ILE A 173 -10.28 -13.69 -25.49
C ILE A 173 -9.19 -14.19 -26.44
N ALA A 174 -8.25 -13.31 -26.75
CA ALA A 174 -7.04 -13.66 -27.48
C ALA A 174 -5.95 -14.18 -26.54
N SER A 175 -5.06 -15.03 -27.06
CA SER A 175 -3.80 -15.40 -26.41
C SER A 175 -2.89 -14.18 -26.24
N ILE A 176 -1.87 -14.26 -25.38
CA ILE A 176 -0.91 -13.15 -25.16
C ILE A 176 -0.22 -12.70 -26.46
N ASP A 177 0.04 -13.62 -27.40
CA ASP A 177 0.64 -13.31 -28.70
C ASP A 177 -0.37 -12.85 -29.76
N GLY A 178 -1.65 -12.80 -29.43
CA GLY A 178 -2.74 -12.40 -30.31
C GLY A 178 -3.03 -13.37 -31.47
N ARG A 179 -2.45 -14.58 -31.45
CA ARG A 179 -2.54 -15.52 -32.59
C ARG A 179 -3.66 -16.54 -32.46
N LYS A 180 -4.12 -16.78 -31.23
CA LYS A 180 -5.17 -17.75 -30.95
C LYS A 180 -6.29 -17.07 -30.19
N GLU A 181 -7.48 -17.62 -30.33
CA GLU A 181 -8.68 -17.13 -29.69
C GLU A 181 -9.43 -18.29 -29.02
N LYS A 182 -10.08 -18.01 -27.90
CA LYS A 182 -10.96 -18.97 -27.26
C LYS A 182 -12.18 -18.28 -26.66
N MET A 183 -13.29 -19.01 -26.68
CA MET A 183 -14.51 -18.65 -25.98
C MET A 183 -14.50 -19.27 -24.59
N VAL A 184 -14.82 -18.48 -23.57
CA VAL A 184 -14.95 -18.94 -22.18
C VAL A 184 -16.21 -18.36 -21.55
N LYS A 185 -16.80 -19.05 -20.58
CA LYS A 185 -17.95 -18.51 -19.84
C LYS A 185 -17.53 -17.28 -19.07
N PHE A 186 -18.36 -16.24 -19.09
CA PHE A 186 -18.01 -14.96 -18.49
C PHE A 186 -17.75 -15.04 -16.98
N ASN A 187 -18.51 -15.88 -16.28
CA ASN A 187 -18.31 -16.12 -14.85
C ASN A 187 -17.00 -16.87 -14.56
N GLU A 188 -16.60 -17.79 -15.42
CA GLU A 188 -15.32 -18.51 -15.29
C GLU A 188 -14.16 -17.56 -15.58
N TYR A 189 -14.32 -16.69 -16.59
CA TYR A 189 -13.37 -15.64 -16.89
C TYR A 189 -13.14 -14.71 -15.70
N LYS A 190 -14.21 -14.15 -15.11
CA LYS A 190 -14.08 -13.31 -13.90
C LYS A 190 -13.36 -14.02 -12.75
N LYS A 191 -13.72 -15.28 -12.47
CA LYS A 191 -13.07 -16.08 -11.43
C LYS A 191 -11.58 -16.31 -11.72
N ALA A 192 -11.22 -16.56 -12.97
CA ALA A 192 -9.84 -16.78 -13.37
C ALA A 192 -8.97 -15.53 -13.14
N LEU A 193 -9.53 -14.34 -13.36
CA LEU A 193 -8.83 -13.07 -13.13
C LEU A 193 -8.74 -12.66 -11.64
N SER A 194 -9.25 -13.48 -10.73
CA SER A 194 -9.14 -13.27 -9.27
C SER A 194 -8.15 -14.25 -8.62
N SER A 195 -7.44 -15.06 -9.41
CA SER A 195 -6.49 -16.07 -8.94
C SER A 195 -5.19 -15.98 -9.74
N VAL A 196 -4.06 -15.97 -9.04
CA VAL A 196 -2.71 -15.90 -9.66
C VAL A 196 -2.50 -17.10 -10.61
N ASP A 197 -2.75 -18.31 -10.12
CA ASP A 197 -2.50 -19.56 -10.87
C ASP A 197 -3.40 -19.65 -12.12
N THR A 198 -4.67 -19.28 -11.95
CA THR A 198 -5.65 -19.37 -13.01
C THR A 198 -5.46 -18.27 -14.04
N TYR A 199 -5.05 -17.07 -13.63
CA TYR A 199 -4.74 -15.95 -14.52
C TYR A 199 -3.62 -16.32 -15.51
N MET A 200 -2.50 -16.84 -15.00
CA MET A 200 -1.35 -17.22 -15.83
C MET A 200 -1.72 -18.33 -16.81
N THR A 201 -2.42 -19.36 -16.34
CA THR A 201 -2.85 -20.48 -17.19
C THR A 201 -3.90 -20.05 -18.23
N MET A 202 -4.77 -19.09 -17.89
CA MET A 202 -5.82 -18.61 -18.78
C MET A 202 -5.27 -17.87 -20.01
N LEU A 203 -4.04 -17.34 -19.95
CA LEU A 203 -3.47 -16.49 -21.00
C LEU A 203 -2.31 -17.13 -21.78
N GLN A 204 -1.71 -18.22 -21.28
CA GLN A 204 -0.47 -18.83 -21.82
C GLN A 204 -0.66 -19.95 -22.88
N TRP A 205 -1.74 -19.96 -23.65
CA TRP A 205 -2.10 -21.06 -24.58
C TRP A 205 -1.85 -20.74 -26.06
#